data_AF-A0A1H5EIS0-F1
#
_entry.id   AF-A0A1H5EIS0-F1
#
_cell.length_a   1.000
_cell.length_b   1.000
_cell.length_c   1.000
_cell.angle_alpha   90.00
_cell.angle_beta   90.00
_cell.angle_gamma   90.00
#
_symmetry.space_group_name_H-M   'P 1'
#
loop_
_entity.id
_entity.type
_entity.pdbx_description
1 polymer ?
#
loop_
_entity_poly.entity_id
_entity_poly.type
_entity_poly.pdbx_seq_one_letter_code
_entity_poly.pdbx_strand_id
1 'polypeptide(L)'
;MWKIQNVILFFALFELNASYLVNIMSIEKNKLFSIIRKKLPQNVLFTEEIADVLDISYDASYRRIKGRTSLTLEETVALAKHYKISLNELYNLQSDNSLFIDKRSYDNTFESLIKFYKEYSCYTQYFTKNHDTTIIYSAKDIPLYHFKTNNLYWKFRIYVHLNFLYSDANNKTEFKNFKPSSLIIEEVNKFRSNFEKANITDIWEDTTINSSLYQIFYFFKIKLIEKDEALLLCDEITLMIKGIEKAAAQGFLNSNKEKKFNLYYSKLLNLNHTIFF
;
A
#
# COMPACT_ATOMS: atom_id res chain seq x y z
N MET A 1 -35.51 4.76 55.17
CA MET A 1 -35.22 5.97 54.37
C MET A 1 -33.94 5.87 53.51
N TRP A 2 -33.36 4.67 53.30
CA TRP A 2 -32.07 4.47 52.58
C TRP A 2 -32.21 3.77 51.20
N LYS A 3 -33.43 3.53 50.71
CA LYS A 3 -33.68 2.91 49.38
C LYS A 3 -34.04 3.93 48.28
N ILE A 4 -34.38 5.17 48.63
CA ILE A 4 -34.87 6.17 47.66
C ILE A 4 -33.73 7.08 47.17
N GLN A 5 -32.74 7.42 48.00
CA GLN A 5 -31.60 8.27 47.61
C GLN A 5 -30.67 7.62 46.59
N ASN A 6 -30.45 6.29 46.65
CA ASN A 6 -29.60 5.60 45.67
C ASN A 6 -30.25 5.45 44.29
N VAL A 7 -31.57 5.40 44.20
CA VAL A 7 -32.30 5.38 42.92
C VAL A 7 -32.22 6.76 42.26
N ILE A 8 -32.37 7.84 43.03
CA ILE A 8 -32.27 9.22 42.52
C ILE A 8 -30.85 9.52 42.02
N LEU A 9 -29.80 9.07 42.74
CA LEU A 9 -28.41 9.25 42.29
C LEU A 9 -28.10 8.48 41.00
N PHE A 10 -28.65 7.26 40.85
CA PHE A 10 -28.48 6.44 39.65
C PHE A 10 -29.22 7.03 38.44
N PHE A 11 -30.43 7.55 38.62
CA PHE A 11 -31.17 8.26 37.56
C PHE A 11 -30.49 9.58 37.18
N ALA A 12 -29.99 10.36 38.14
CA ALA A 12 -29.28 11.60 37.85
C ALA A 12 -27.96 11.37 37.10
N LEU A 13 -27.21 10.31 37.46
CA LEU A 13 -25.99 9.89 36.72
C LEU A 13 -26.31 9.35 35.33
N PHE A 14 -27.45 8.68 35.14
CA PHE A 14 -27.89 8.20 33.83
C PHE A 14 -28.34 9.36 32.92
N GLU A 15 -29.07 10.34 33.45
CA GLU A 15 -29.49 11.53 32.69
C GLU A 15 -28.31 12.46 32.36
N LEU A 16 -27.35 12.64 33.28
CA LEU A 16 -26.12 13.39 33.00
C LEU A 16 -25.28 12.70 31.90
N ASN A 17 -25.14 11.37 31.95
CA ASN A 17 -24.44 10.62 30.90
C ASN A 17 -25.20 10.64 29.56
N ALA A 18 -26.53 10.53 29.57
CA ALA A 18 -27.34 10.60 28.36
C ALA A 18 -27.29 11.99 27.71
N SER A 19 -27.37 13.06 28.51
CA SER A 19 -27.22 14.44 28.03
C SER A 19 -25.82 14.69 27.45
N TYR A 20 -24.78 14.18 28.12
CA TYR A 20 -23.40 14.30 27.66
C TYR A 20 -23.16 13.52 26.35
N LEU A 21 -23.68 12.29 26.23
CA LEU A 21 -23.61 11.48 25.01
C LEU A 21 -24.38 12.10 23.83
N VAL A 22 -25.56 12.68 24.09
CA VAL A 22 -26.34 13.42 23.07
C VAL A 22 -25.58 14.66 22.61
N ASN A 23 -24.89 15.35 23.52
CA ASN A 23 -24.10 16.54 23.19
C ASN A 23 -22.86 16.18 22.35
N ILE A 24 -22.15 15.11 22.70
CA ILE A 24 -21.03 14.56 21.92
C ILE A 24 -21.48 14.18 20.50
N MET A 25 -22.53 13.35 20.38
CA MET A 25 -23.11 12.95 19.07
C MET A 25 -23.54 14.15 18.21
N SER A 26 -23.96 15.25 18.83
CA SER A 26 -24.34 16.47 18.11
C SER A 26 -23.13 17.19 17.49
N ILE A 27 -21.96 17.13 18.14
CA ILE A 27 -20.71 17.77 17.70
C ILE A 27 -20.12 17.00 16.51
N GLU A 28 -20.06 15.67 16.57
CA GLU A 28 -19.53 14.86 15.46
C GLU A 28 -20.40 14.98 14.21
N LYS A 29 -21.73 14.95 14.37
CA LYS A 29 -22.69 15.14 13.28
C LYS A 29 -22.49 16.49 12.57
N ASN A 30 -22.37 17.57 13.34
CA ASN A 30 -22.16 18.91 12.78
C ASN A 30 -20.83 18.99 12.04
N LYS A 31 -19.79 18.36 12.56
CA LYS A 31 -18.48 18.28 11.91
C LYS A 31 -18.56 17.50 10.60
N LEU A 32 -19.20 16.33 10.59
CA LEU A 32 -19.43 15.54 9.38
C LEU A 32 -20.14 16.38 8.31
N PHE A 33 -21.27 17.00 8.65
CA PHE A 33 -22.00 17.85 7.70
C PHE A 33 -21.19 19.06 7.23
N SER A 34 -20.34 19.63 8.07
CA SER A 34 -19.44 20.73 7.67
C SER A 34 -18.41 20.28 6.63
N ILE A 35 -17.86 19.07 6.76
CA ILE A 35 -16.90 18.50 5.81
C ILE A 35 -17.60 18.19 4.49
N ILE A 36 -18.79 17.59 4.54
CA ILE A 36 -19.59 17.29 3.35
C ILE A 36 -19.92 18.57 2.58
N ARG A 37 -20.40 19.63 3.26
CA ARG A 37 -20.69 20.92 2.64
C ARG A 37 -19.50 21.52 1.88
N LYS A 38 -18.29 21.35 2.40
CA LYS A 38 -17.06 21.83 1.74
C LYS A 38 -16.71 21.03 0.48
N LYS A 39 -17.15 19.77 0.39
CA LYS A 39 -16.91 18.89 -0.77
C LYS A 39 -17.94 19.05 -1.88
N LEU A 40 -19.08 19.70 -1.61
CA LEU A 40 -20.14 19.84 -2.59
C LEU A 40 -19.96 21.06 -3.50
N PRO A 41 -20.33 20.95 -4.79
CA PRO A 41 -20.44 22.09 -5.69
C PRO A 41 -21.46 23.11 -5.19
N GLN A 42 -21.27 24.40 -5.52
CA GLN A 42 -22.16 25.48 -5.06
C GLN A 42 -23.60 25.36 -5.59
N ASN A 43 -23.82 24.64 -6.68
CA ASN A 43 -25.11 24.46 -7.35
C ASN A 43 -25.92 23.25 -6.84
N VAL A 44 -25.43 22.52 -5.83
CA VAL A 44 -26.12 21.34 -5.28
C VAL A 44 -26.76 21.68 -3.94
N LEU A 45 -28.04 21.35 -3.79
CA LEU A 45 -28.75 21.53 -2.53
C LEU A 45 -28.34 20.44 -1.54
N PHE A 46 -27.66 20.85 -0.47
CA PHE A 46 -27.16 19.95 0.58
C PHE A 46 -28.21 18.96 1.11
N THR A 47 -29.45 19.40 1.29
CA THR A 47 -30.52 18.55 1.81
C THR A 47 -30.93 17.45 0.84
N GLU A 48 -30.99 17.75 -0.46
CA GLU A 48 -31.33 16.77 -1.52
C GLU A 48 -30.23 15.72 -1.61
N GLU A 49 -28.98 16.17 -1.64
CA GLU A 49 -27.84 15.27 -1.71
C GLU A 49 -27.76 14.30 -0.51
N ILE A 50 -28.03 14.79 0.71
CA ILE A 50 -28.08 13.91 1.89
C ILE A 50 -29.27 12.94 1.81
N ALA A 51 -30.40 13.35 1.22
CA ALA A 51 -31.56 12.50 1.01
C ALA A 51 -31.24 11.36 0.02
N ASP A 52 -30.57 11.70 -1.08
CA ASP A 52 -30.18 10.78 -2.14
C ASP A 52 -29.15 9.76 -1.65
N VAL A 53 -28.12 10.20 -0.91
CA VAL A 53 -27.08 9.29 -0.40
C VAL A 53 -27.63 8.32 0.66
N LEU A 54 -28.61 8.75 1.45
CA LEU A 54 -29.22 7.93 2.49
C LEU A 54 -30.45 7.15 2.02
N ASP A 55 -30.90 7.36 0.77
CA ASP A 55 -32.14 6.81 0.21
C ASP A 55 -33.36 7.08 1.12
N ILE A 56 -33.51 8.35 1.53
CA ILE A 56 -34.61 8.82 2.39
C ILE A 56 -35.33 10.01 1.76
N SER A 57 -36.51 10.34 2.29
CA SER A 57 -37.24 11.53 1.82
C SER A 57 -36.51 12.84 2.16
N TYR A 58 -36.77 13.89 1.37
CA TYR A 58 -36.25 15.23 1.62
C TYR A 58 -36.54 15.73 3.05
N ASP A 59 -37.76 15.52 3.55
CA ASP A 59 -38.14 15.91 4.93
C ASP A 59 -37.32 15.13 5.98
N ALA A 60 -37.13 13.84 5.76
CA ALA A 60 -36.34 12.99 6.65
C ALA A 60 -34.86 13.43 6.70
N SER A 61 -34.29 13.82 5.56
CA SER A 61 -32.96 14.44 5.46
C SER A 61 -32.91 15.78 6.18
N TYR A 62 -33.88 16.67 5.90
CA TYR A 62 -33.97 17.99 6.50
C TYR A 62 -34.02 17.92 8.04
N ARG A 63 -34.80 16.99 8.60
CA ARG A 63 -34.89 16.77 10.04
C ARG A 63 -33.56 16.33 10.66
N ARG A 64 -32.78 15.47 10.00
CA ARG A 64 -31.43 15.05 10.46
C ARG A 64 -30.45 16.21 10.45
N ILE A 65 -30.44 16.98 9.36
CA ILE A 65 -29.60 18.18 9.20
C ILE A 65 -29.90 19.20 10.30
N LYS A 66 -31.19 19.47 10.56
CA LYS A 66 -31.62 20.39 11.62
C LYS A 66 -31.52 19.82 13.04
N GLY A 67 -31.18 18.54 13.20
CA GLY A 67 -31.08 17.87 14.50
C GLY A 67 -32.43 17.59 15.17
N ARG A 68 -33.53 17.61 14.42
CA ARG A 68 -34.86 17.17 14.89
C ARG A 68 -35.00 15.65 14.95
N THR A 69 -34.14 14.94 14.22
CA THR A 69 -33.97 13.49 14.27
C THR A 69 -32.48 13.20 14.36
N SER A 70 -32.06 12.25 15.18
CA SER A 70 -30.67 11.84 15.27
C SER A 70 -30.23 11.12 13.99
N LEU A 71 -28.97 11.32 13.61
CA LEU A 71 -28.33 10.54 12.55
C LEU A 71 -27.89 9.20 13.16
N THR A 72 -28.27 8.08 12.55
CA THR A 72 -27.86 6.75 13.04
C THR A 72 -26.39 6.49 12.69
N LEU A 73 -25.78 5.48 13.33
CA LEU A 73 -24.41 5.08 12.99
C LEU A 73 -24.32 4.58 11.54
N GLU A 74 -25.31 3.81 11.08
CA GLU A 74 -25.39 3.30 9.71
C GLU A 74 -25.45 4.45 8.69
N GLU A 75 -26.29 5.45 8.94
CA GLU A 75 -26.38 6.66 8.11
C GLU A 75 -25.07 7.47 8.13
N THR A 76 -24.45 7.59 9.30
CA THR A 76 -23.15 8.24 9.48
C THR A 76 -22.06 7.54 8.67
N VAL A 77 -22.00 6.21 8.72
CA VAL A 77 -21.05 5.39 7.95
C VAL A 77 -21.32 5.48 6.45
N ALA A 78 -22.60 5.47 6.03
CA ALA A 78 -22.98 5.60 4.62
C ALA A 78 -22.51 6.94 4.04
N LEU A 79 -22.79 8.04 4.74
CA LEU A 79 -22.31 9.38 4.37
C LEU A 79 -20.78 9.44 4.36
N ALA A 80 -20.11 8.97 5.41
CA ALA A 80 -18.66 8.98 5.50
C ALA A 80 -18.00 8.20 4.34
N LYS A 81 -18.56 7.03 4.00
CA LYS A 81 -18.08 6.20 2.87
C LYS A 81 -18.29 6.89 1.53
N HIS A 82 -19.48 7.45 1.29
CA HIS A 82 -19.81 8.14 0.04
C HIS A 82 -18.85 9.32 -0.20
N TYR A 83 -18.62 10.14 0.82
CA TYR A 83 -17.77 11.33 0.74
C TYR A 83 -16.29 11.06 1.00
N LYS A 84 -15.88 9.82 1.26
CA LYS A 84 -14.50 9.44 1.63
C LYS A 84 -13.98 10.28 2.81
N ILE A 85 -14.74 10.31 3.91
CA ILE A 85 -14.40 10.99 5.16
C ILE A 85 -14.01 9.91 6.16
N SER A 86 -12.84 10.04 6.79
CA SER A 86 -12.42 9.12 7.85
C SER A 86 -13.22 9.42 9.12
N LEU A 87 -13.81 8.40 9.75
CA LEU A 87 -14.50 8.59 11.04
C LEU A 87 -13.55 9.09 12.13
N ASN A 88 -12.25 8.79 12.02
CA ASN A 88 -11.23 9.33 12.94
C ASN A 88 -11.11 10.85 12.83
N GLU A 89 -11.36 11.43 11.65
CA GLU A 89 -11.41 12.89 11.50
C GLU A 89 -12.57 13.49 12.28
N LEU A 90 -13.67 12.76 12.49
CA LEU A 90 -14.82 13.25 13.24
C LEU A 90 -14.52 13.35 14.75
N TYR A 91 -13.84 12.35 15.30
CA TYR A 91 -13.63 12.21 16.74
C TYR A 91 -12.46 13.03 17.33
N ASN A 92 -11.68 13.76 16.52
CA ASN A 92 -10.48 14.47 17.01
C ASN A 92 -9.62 13.55 17.91
N LEU A 93 -9.43 12.30 17.49
CA LEU A 93 -8.37 11.45 18.03
C LEU A 93 -7.02 11.94 17.48
N GLN A 94 -6.73 13.23 17.66
CA GLN A 94 -5.39 13.76 17.54
C GLN A 94 -4.64 13.25 18.77
N SER A 95 -4.17 12.01 18.72
CA SER A 95 -2.88 11.78 19.34
C SER A 95 -1.88 12.34 18.34
N ASP A 96 -1.08 13.32 18.76
CA ASP A 96 0.03 13.87 17.97
C ASP A 96 1.05 12.77 17.54
N ASN A 97 0.84 11.52 17.96
CA ASN A 97 1.61 10.31 17.66
C ASN A 97 0.81 9.20 16.95
N SER A 98 -0.34 9.47 16.30
CA SER A 98 -1.08 8.40 15.59
C SER A 98 -0.35 7.98 14.31
N LEU A 99 0.22 6.78 14.29
CA LEU A 99 0.83 6.16 13.11
C LEU A 99 -0.23 5.36 12.35
N PHE A 100 -0.61 5.81 11.16
CA PHE A 100 -1.44 5.02 10.25
C PHE A 100 -0.57 3.98 9.54
N ILE A 101 -0.71 2.71 9.91
CA ILE A 101 -0.06 1.58 9.21
C ILE A 101 -1.12 0.89 8.34
N ASP A 102 -1.00 1.01 7.02
CA ASP A 102 -1.73 0.15 6.08
C ASP A 102 -0.97 -1.17 5.92
N LYS A 103 -1.29 -2.14 6.77
CA LYS A 103 -0.74 -3.50 6.66
C LYS A 103 -1.57 -4.30 5.68
N ARG A 104 -1.11 -4.37 4.44
CA ARG A 104 -1.68 -5.29 3.44
C ARG A 104 -1.06 -6.67 3.60
N SER A 105 -1.91 -7.66 3.82
CA SER A 105 -1.55 -9.06 3.70
C SER A 105 -2.04 -9.57 2.35
N TYR A 106 -1.15 -10.20 1.61
CA TYR A 106 -1.50 -10.98 0.43
C TYR A 106 -1.52 -12.44 0.84
N ASP A 107 -2.50 -13.20 0.35
CA ASP A 107 -2.45 -14.65 0.52
C ASP A 107 -1.24 -15.20 -0.25
N ASN A 108 -0.67 -16.29 0.22
CA ASN A 108 0.42 -16.96 -0.48
C ASN A 108 -0.17 -17.76 -1.65
N THR A 109 -0.69 -17.08 -2.68
CA THR A 109 -1.24 -17.66 -3.92
C THR A 109 -0.64 -16.97 -5.16
N PHE A 110 -0.75 -17.60 -6.33
CA PHE A 110 -0.24 -17.02 -7.57
C PHE A 110 -1.04 -15.77 -7.97
N GLU A 111 -2.35 -15.82 -7.79
CA GLU A 111 -3.30 -14.73 -8.02
C GLU A 111 -2.97 -13.52 -7.14
N SER A 112 -2.62 -13.76 -5.88
CA SER A 112 -2.22 -12.71 -4.95
C SER A 112 -0.89 -12.06 -5.33
N LEU A 113 0.07 -12.82 -5.87
CA LEU A 113 1.32 -12.26 -6.39
C LEU A 113 1.06 -11.39 -7.64
N ILE A 114 0.16 -11.81 -8.53
CA ILE A 114 -0.28 -10.98 -9.65
C ILE A 114 -0.94 -9.70 -9.13
N LYS A 115 -1.84 -9.82 -8.16
CA LYS A 115 -2.53 -8.68 -7.54
C LYS A 115 -1.54 -7.70 -6.92
N PHE A 116 -0.51 -8.20 -6.22
CA PHE A 116 0.57 -7.38 -5.68
C PHE A 116 1.26 -6.54 -6.76
N TYR A 117 1.72 -7.16 -7.86
CA TYR A 117 2.38 -6.42 -8.95
C TYR A 117 1.43 -5.48 -9.68
N LYS A 118 0.15 -5.83 -9.84
CA LYS A 118 -0.87 -4.97 -10.43
C LYS A 118 -1.10 -3.71 -9.58
N GLU A 119 -1.26 -3.88 -8.27
CA GLU A 119 -1.42 -2.76 -7.35
C GLU A 119 -0.17 -1.87 -7.34
N TYR A 120 1.03 -2.45 -7.24
CA TYR A 120 2.29 -1.71 -7.32
C TYR A 120 2.46 -0.97 -8.65
N SER A 121 2.05 -1.59 -9.77
CA SER A 121 2.03 -0.93 -11.08
C SER A 121 1.12 0.29 -11.08
N CYS A 122 -0.08 0.20 -10.50
CA CYS A 122 -0.98 1.34 -10.37
C CYS A 122 -0.39 2.45 -9.48
N TYR A 123 0.22 2.11 -8.34
CA TYR A 123 0.86 3.10 -7.46
C TYR A 123 2.01 3.81 -8.14
N THR A 124 2.88 3.05 -8.80
CA THR A 124 4.03 3.60 -9.52
C THR A 124 3.60 4.48 -10.67
N GLN A 125 2.57 4.07 -11.41
CA GLN A 125 2.00 4.91 -12.46
C GLN A 125 1.47 6.24 -11.92
N TYR A 126 0.89 6.27 -10.71
CA TYR A 126 0.34 7.51 -10.15
C TYR A 126 1.43 8.58 -9.94
N PHE A 127 2.54 8.22 -9.29
CA PHE A 127 3.60 9.20 -9.04
C PHE A 127 4.47 9.48 -10.27
N THR A 128 4.56 8.57 -11.25
CA THR A 128 5.31 8.81 -12.50
C THR A 128 4.51 9.50 -13.61
N LYS A 129 3.28 9.95 -13.33
CA LYS A 129 2.52 10.83 -14.24
C LYS A 129 3.21 12.18 -14.45
N ASN A 130 3.89 12.69 -13.42
CA ASN A 130 4.61 13.95 -13.52
C ASN A 130 6.00 13.68 -14.12
N HIS A 131 6.36 14.44 -15.15
CA HIS A 131 7.64 14.24 -15.86
C HIS A 131 8.86 14.52 -14.97
N ASP A 132 8.72 15.30 -13.90
CA ASP A 132 9.83 15.70 -13.03
C ASP A 132 9.95 14.84 -11.75
N THR A 133 9.15 13.78 -11.61
CA THR A 133 9.20 12.93 -10.42
C THR A 133 10.59 12.32 -10.26
N THR A 134 11.10 12.40 -9.03
CA THR A 134 12.37 11.81 -8.62
C THR A 134 12.12 10.80 -7.52
N ILE A 135 12.44 9.54 -7.81
CA ILE A 135 12.33 8.43 -6.86
C ILE A 135 13.67 8.26 -6.18
N ILE A 136 13.70 8.34 -4.86
CA ILE A 136 14.88 8.01 -4.05
C ILE A 136 14.60 6.67 -3.38
N TYR A 137 15.37 5.65 -3.76
CA TYR A 137 15.19 4.28 -3.31
C TYR A 137 16.34 3.87 -2.40
N SER A 138 16.08 3.78 -1.09
CA SER A 138 16.99 3.15 -0.13
C SER A 138 16.79 1.63 -0.14
N ALA A 139 17.75 0.91 -0.72
CA ALA A 139 17.59 -0.46 -1.19
C ALA A 139 18.27 -1.48 -0.27
N LYS A 140 17.46 -2.23 0.49
CA LYS A 140 17.93 -3.38 1.27
C LYS A 140 18.37 -4.56 0.39
N ASP A 141 17.69 -4.72 -0.74
CA ASP A 141 17.94 -5.71 -1.78
C ASP A 141 17.95 -4.98 -3.13
N ILE A 142 18.52 -5.59 -4.18
CA ILE A 142 18.48 -5.02 -5.53
C ILE A 142 17.02 -4.66 -5.90
N PRO A 143 16.73 -3.38 -6.23
CA PRO A 143 15.36 -2.95 -6.53
C PRO A 143 14.70 -3.75 -7.65
N LEU A 144 13.41 -4.06 -7.47
CA LEU A 144 12.69 -4.99 -8.34
C LEU A 144 12.69 -4.60 -9.82
N TYR A 145 12.74 -3.29 -10.11
CA TYR A 145 12.65 -2.77 -11.45
C TYR A 145 13.93 -3.05 -12.29
N HIS A 146 15.02 -3.50 -11.66
CA HIS A 146 16.23 -3.94 -12.38
C HIS A 146 16.08 -5.33 -13.01
N PHE A 147 15.24 -6.23 -12.47
CA PHE A 147 15.12 -7.64 -12.90
C PHE A 147 14.26 -7.87 -14.14
N LYS A 148 14.85 -8.19 -15.30
CA LYS A 148 14.09 -8.33 -16.55
C LYS A 148 13.32 -9.65 -16.53
N THR A 149 12.09 -9.66 -17.05
CA THR A 149 11.22 -10.86 -16.98
C THR A 149 11.71 -12.04 -17.82
N ASN A 150 12.66 -11.81 -18.73
CA ASN A 150 13.32 -12.87 -19.50
C ASN A 150 14.60 -13.41 -18.84
N ASN A 151 15.00 -12.88 -17.68
CA ASN A 151 16.18 -13.34 -16.96
C ASN A 151 15.89 -14.60 -16.11
N LEU A 152 16.87 -15.50 -16.01
CA LEU A 152 16.77 -16.71 -15.19
C LEU A 152 16.61 -16.39 -13.70
N TYR A 153 17.27 -15.34 -13.22
CA TYR A 153 17.25 -14.86 -11.85
C TYR A 153 15.90 -14.26 -11.49
N TRP A 154 15.23 -13.57 -12.42
CA TRP A 154 13.85 -13.15 -12.20
C TRP A 154 12.93 -14.35 -12.04
N LYS A 155 13.04 -15.35 -12.93
CA LYS A 155 12.30 -16.63 -12.81
C LYS A 155 12.59 -17.29 -11.46
N PHE A 156 13.84 -17.31 -11.00
CA PHE A 156 14.23 -17.83 -9.68
C PHE A 156 13.56 -17.08 -8.54
N ARG A 157 13.53 -15.74 -8.57
CA ARG A 157 12.85 -14.98 -7.51
C ARG A 157 11.36 -15.28 -7.41
N ILE A 158 10.67 -15.44 -8.55
CA ILE A 158 9.27 -15.85 -8.57
C ILE A 158 9.13 -17.29 -8.05
N TYR A 159 10.02 -18.20 -8.46
CA TYR A 159 10.04 -19.59 -7.98
C TYR A 159 10.17 -19.67 -6.46
N VAL A 160 11.13 -18.93 -5.88
CA VAL A 160 11.36 -18.88 -4.43
C VAL A 160 10.12 -18.36 -3.70
N HIS A 161 9.52 -17.27 -4.20
CA HIS A 161 8.30 -16.73 -3.62
C HIS A 161 7.21 -17.80 -3.60
N LEU A 162 6.92 -18.43 -4.76
CA LEU A 162 5.82 -19.38 -4.96
C LEU A 162 6.01 -20.78 -4.36
N ASN A 163 7.23 -21.27 -4.17
CA ASN A 163 7.45 -22.66 -3.72
C ASN A 163 7.93 -22.78 -2.27
N PHE A 164 8.38 -21.68 -1.66
CA PHE A 164 8.94 -21.70 -0.31
C PHE A 164 8.08 -20.96 0.72
N LEU A 165 7.40 -19.88 0.35
CA LEU A 165 6.43 -19.22 1.23
C LEU A 165 5.05 -19.92 1.23
N TYR A 166 4.88 -20.93 0.38
CA TYR A 166 3.60 -21.55 0.07
C TYR A 166 3.49 -22.91 0.77
N SER A 167 2.34 -23.15 1.41
CA SER A 167 2.09 -24.28 2.31
C SER A 167 1.66 -25.57 1.62
N ASP A 168 1.46 -25.57 0.30
CA ASP A 168 0.98 -26.77 -0.40
C ASP A 168 2.17 -27.64 -0.84
N ALA A 169 2.63 -28.50 0.09
CA ALA A 169 3.78 -29.37 -0.08
C ALA A 169 3.64 -30.37 -1.26
N ASN A 170 2.42 -30.55 -1.78
CA ASN A 170 2.09 -31.59 -2.75
C ASN A 170 2.35 -31.19 -4.22
N ASN A 171 2.65 -29.92 -4.51
CA ASN A 171 2.82 -29.41 -5.88
C ASN A 171 4.14 -28.63 -6.09
N LYS A 172 5.23 -29.04 -5.41
CA LYS A 172 6.54 -28.42 -5.63
C LYS A 172 7.10 -28.86 -6.98
N THR A 173 7.01 -27.95 -7.96
CA THR A 173 7.66 -28.14 -9.26
C THR A 173 9.16 -27.90 -9.10
N GLU A 174 9.99 -28.65 -9.81
CA GLU A 174 11.44 -28.35 -9.87
C GLU A 174 11.69 -27.01 -10.55
N PHE A 175 12.73 -26.28 -10.12
CA PHE A 175 13.04 -24.96 -10.68
C PHE A 175 13.21 -24.98 -12.22
N LYS A 176 13.88 -26.00 -12.75
CA LYS A 176 14.05 -26.18 -14.21
C LYS A 176 12.73 -26.20 -14.97
N ASN A 177 11.71 -26.84 -14.41
CA ASN A 177 10.38 -27.01 -15.00
C ASN A 177 9.43 -25.86 -14.69
N PHE A 178 9.76 -25.03 -13.70
CA PHE A 178 8.94 -23.89 -13.31
C PHE A 178 8.84 -22.84 -14.43
N LYS A 179 7.63 -22.36 -14.71
CA LYS A 179 7.37 -21.30 -15.69
C LYS A 179 6.38 -20.28 -15.09
N PRO A 180 6.80 -19.02 -14.88
CA PRO A 180 5.88 -17.94 -14.53
C PRO A 180 4.79 -17.80 -15.61
N SER A 181 3.54 -17.51 -15.22
CA SER A 181 2.50 -17.26 -16.22
C SER A 181 2.72 -15.96 -16.99
N SER A 182 2.12 -15.83 -18.16
CA SER A 182 2.17 -14.59 -18.94
C SER A 182 1.57 -13.39 -18.20
N LEU A 183 0.54 -13.60 -17.37
CA LEU A 183 -0.12 -12.52 -16.63
C LEU A 183 0.82 -11.82 -15.64
N ILE A 184 1.65 -12.58 -14.91
CA ILE A 184 2.63 -11.97 -14.00
C ILE A 184 3.73 -11.24 -14.77
N ILE A 185 4.14 -11.77 -15.93
CA ILE A 185 5.14 -11.12 -16.79
C ILE A 185 4.62 -9.75 -17.26
N GLU A 186 3.37 -9.67 -17.68
CA GLU A 186 2.74 -8.41 -18.11
C GLU A 186 2.72 -7.36 -17.00
N GLU A 187 2.26 -7.72 -15.79
CA GLU A 187 2.18 -6.79 -14.66
C GLU A 187 3.58 -6.35 -14.18
N VAL A 188 4.57 -7.24 -14.17
CA VAL A 188 5.96 -6.86 -13.84
C VAL A 188 6.54 -5.90 -14.88
N ASN A 189 6.27 -6.12 -16.18
CA ASN A 189 6.74 -5.23 -17.22
C ASN A 189 6.08 -3.85 -17.15
N LYS A 190 4.79 -3.77 -16.81
CA LYS A 190 4.11 -2.49 -16.54
C LYS A 190 4.78 -1.76 -15.37
N PHE A 191 4.97 -2.45 -14.24
CA PHE A 191 5.68 -1.92 -13.08
C PHE A 191 7.06 -1.36 -13.44
N ARG A 192 7.89 -2.14 -14.15
CA ARG A 192 9.22 -1.72 -14.61
C ARG A 192 9.15 -0.47 -15.49
N SER A 193 8.25 -0.47 -16.47
CA SER A 193 8.12 0.64 -17.43
C SER A 193 7.73 1.97 -16.77
N ASN A 194 7.10 1.92 -15.59
CA ASN A 194 6.79 3.13 -14.83
C ASN A 194 8.04 3.74 -14.21
N PHE A 195 8.95 2.93 -13.66
CA PHE A 195 10.23 3.42 -13.13
C PHE A 195 11.10 4.06 -14.21
N GLU A 196 11.07 3.51 -15.43
CA GLU A 196 11.79 4.07 -16.58
C GLU A 196 11.32 5.48 -16.99
N LYS A 197 10.19 5.97 -16.47
CA LYS A 197 9.63 7.31 -16.72
C LYS A 197 10.00 8.36 -15.67
N ALA A 198 10.71 7.98 -14.61
CA ALA A 198 11.07 8.87 -13.51
C ALA A 198 12.59 9.00 -13.39
N ASN A 199 13.04 10.13 -12.82
CA ASN A 199 14.42 10.20 -12.34
C ASN A 199 14.56 9.27 -11.14
N ILE A 200 15.68 8.56 -11.04
CA ILE A 200 15.91 7.57 -10.00
C ILE A 200 17.24 7.86 -9.31
N THR A 201 17.21 7.80 -7.99
CA THR A 201 18.39 7.81 -7.14
C THR A 201 18.34 6.58 -6.25
N ASP A 202 19.15 5.59 -6.58
CA ASP A 202 19.32 4.40 -5.77
C ASP A 202 20.39 4.64 -4.71
N ILE A 203 20.12 4.19 -3.48
CA ILE A 203 21.05 4.19 -2.36
C ILE A 203 21.23 2.74 -1.92
N TRP A 204 22.38 2.16 -2.22
CA TRP A 204 22.71 0.77 -1.94
C TRP A 204 23.71 0.66 -0.79
N GLU A 205 23.81 -0.53 -0.25
CA GLU A 205 24.68 -0.89 0.88
C GLU A 205 25.38 -2.23 0.59
N ASP A 206 26.31 -2.62 1.45
CA ASP A 206 27.07 -3.89 1.28
C ASP A 206 26.12 -5.10 1.21
N THR A 207 24.97 -5.03 1.88
CA THR A 207 23.99 -6.12 1.96
C THR A 207 23.03 -6.20 0.77
N THR A 208 22.94 -5.15 -0.07
CA THR A 208 21.97 -5.08 -1.18
C THR A 208 22.07 -6.25 -2.16
N ILE A 209 23.29 -6.72 -2.40
CA ILE A 209 23.57 -7.86 -3.30
C ILE A 209 23.59 -9.18 -2.54
N ASN A 210 24.05 -9.17 -1.28
CA ASN A 210 24.28 -10.38 -0.49
C ASN A 210 23.03 -11.23 -0.29
N SER A 211 21.86 -10.60 -0.11
CA SER A 211 20.60 -11.33 0.03
C SER A 211 20.30 -12.24 -1.16
N SER A 212 20.61 -11.77 -2.36
CA SER A 212 20.44 -12.51 -3.61
C SER A 212 21.35 -13.73 -3.66
N LEU A 213 22.61 -13.56 -3.27
CA LEU A 213 23.61 -14.64 -3.22
C LEU A 213 23.29 -15.66 -2.13
N TYR A 214 22.88 -15.21 -0.94
CA TYR A 214 22.49 -16.11 0.14
C TYR A 214 21.24 -16.92 -0.21
N GLN A 215 20.28 -16.34 -0.92
CA GLN A 215 19.11 -17.06 -1.39
C GLN A 215 19.50 -18.15 -2.39
N ILE A 216 20.36 -17.85 -3.37
CA ILE A 216 20.87 -18.88 -4.30
C ILE A 216 21.59 -19.98 -3.53
N PHE A 217 22.52 -19.61 -2.64
CA PHE A 217 23.30 -20.56 -1.86
C PHE A 217 22.42 -21.46 -0.99
N TYR A 218 21.41 -20.89 -0.33
CA TYR A 218 20.46 -21.64 0.47
C TYR A 218 19.67 -22.65 -0.38
N PHE A 219 19.11 -22.23 -1.52
CA PHE A 219 18.34 -23.11 -2.41
C PHE A 219 19.18 -24.25 -2.98
N PHE A 220 20.46 -23.98 -3.26
CA PHE A 220 21.43 -25.01 -3.62
C PHE A 220 21.66 -26.00 -2.46
N LYS A 221 21.87 -25.50 -1.23
CA LYS A 221 22.12 -26.33 -0.05
C LYS A 221 20.97 -27.27 0.28
N ILE A 222 19.73 -26.84 0.08
CA ILE A 222 18.54 -27.67 0.29
C ILE A 222 18.14 -28.49 -0.96
N LYS A 223 18.98 -28.51 -2.00
CA LYS A 223 18.80 -29.30 -3.24
C LYS A 223 17.54 -28.95 -4.03
N LEU A 224 17.06 -27.70 -3.95
CA LEU A 224 15.96 -27.22 -4.79
C LEU A 224 16.43 -26.65 -6.14
N ILE A 225 17.72 -26.32 -6.24
CA ILE A 225 18.41 -26.01 -7.49
C ILE A 225 19.72 -26.80 -7.54
N GLU A 226 20.15 -27.14 -8.75
CA GLU A 226 21.41 -27.83 -8.98
C GLU A 226 22.60 -26.86 -8.94
N LYS A 227 23.83 -27.42 -8.85
CA LYS A 227 25.05 -26.61 -8.82
C LYS A 227 25.19 -25.73 -10.07
N ASP A 228 24.90 -26.29 -11.24
CA ASP A 228 25.05 -25.57 -12.51
C ASP A 228 24.00 -24.46 -12.64
N GLU A 229 22.75 -24.70 -12.19
CA GLU A 229 21.72 -23.66 -12.09
C GLU A 229 22.14 -22.53 -11.14
N ALA A 230 22.71 -22.87 -9.97
CA ALA A 230 23.19 -21.89 -9.01
C ALA A 230 24.31 -21.01 -9.58
N LEU A 231 25.25 -21.59 -10.33
CA LEU A 231 26.33 -20.84 -10.99
C LEU A 231 25.78 -19.91 -12.07
N LEU A 232 24.85 -20.39 -12.91
CA LEU A 232 24.20 -19.55 -13.92
C LEU A 232 23.45 -18.36 -13.30
N LEU A 233 22.80 -18.55 -12.15
CA LEU A 233 22.15 -17.47 -11.41
C LEU A 233 23.17 -16.43 -10.90
N CYS A 234 24.32 -16.86 -10.39
CA CYS A 234 25.40 -15.98 -9.96
C CYS A 234 26.00 -15.18 -11.13
N ASP A 235 26.20 -15.81 -12.28
CA ASP A 235 26.69 -15.17 -13.49
C ASP A 235 25.71 -14.08 -13.97
N GLU A 236 24.40 -14.38 -13.93
CA GLU A 236 23.39 -13.41 -14.34
C GLU A 236 23.25 -12.23 -13.38
N ILE A 237 23.36 -12.44 -12.06
CA ILE A 237 23.48 -11.33 -11.10
C ILE A 237 24.70 -10.48 -11.47
N THR A 238 25.85 -11.11 -11.71
CA THR A 238 27.09 -10.39 -12.05
C THR A 238 26.92 -9.54 -13.31
N LEU A 239 26.29 -10.08 -14.35
CA LEU A 239 25.98 -9.32 -15.58
C LEU A 239 25.00 -8.17 -15.32
N MET A 240 24.01 -8.37 -14.47
CA MET A 240 23.05 -7.34 -14.09
C MET A 240 23.71 -6.20 -13.34
N ILE A 241 24.57 -6.50 -12.35
CA ILE A 241 25.32 -5.49 -11.60
C ILE A 241 26.21 -4.67 -12.54
N LYS A 242 26.95 -5.32 -13.45
CA LYS A 242 27.74 -4.61 -14.48
C LYS A 242 26.87 -3.69 -15.35
N GLY A 243 25.64 -4.11 -15.66
CA GLY A 243 24.67 -3.28 -16.38
C GLY A 243 24.25 -2.04 -15.59
N ILE A 244 24.00 -2.20 -14.28
CA ILE A 244 23.62 -1.12 -13.36
C ILE A 244 24.79 -0.16 -13.16
N GLU A 245 26.01 -0.65 -12.96
CA GLU A 245 27.23 0.16 -12.88
C GLU A 245 27.42 1.00 -14.14
N LYS A 246 27.23 0.39 -15.32
CA LYS A 246 27.31 1.11 -16.60
C LYS A 246 26.24 2.19 -16.70
N ALA A 247 25.00 1.90 -16.30
CA ALA A 247 23.90 2.85 -16.28
C ALA A 247 24.20 4.03 -15.33
N ALA A 248 24.73 3.75 -14.14
CA ALA A 248 25.13 4.76 -13.16
C ALA A 248 26.27 5.64 -13.69
N ALA A 249 27.30 5.05 -14.31
CA ALA A 249 28.39 5.78 -14.92
C ALA A 249 27.94 6.68 -16.08
N GLN A 250 26.89 6.29 -16.80
CA GLN A 250 26.29 7.08 -17.86
C GLN A 250 25.31 8.15 -17.35
N GLY A 251 24.79 7.99 -16.13
CA GLY A 251 23.78 8.85 -15.53
C GLY A 251 22.35 8.59 -16.01
N PHE A 252 22.10 7.48 -16.70
CA PHE A 252 20.78 7.13 -17.27
C PHE A 252 20.52 5.63 -17.15
N LEU A 253 19.30 5.25 -16.75
CA LEU A 253 18.93 3.83 -16.54
C LEU A 253 18.91 3.04 -17.87
N ASN A 254 18.55 3.72 -18.95
CA ASN A 254 18.28 3.14 -20.26
C ASN A 254 18.77 4.06 -21.39
N SER A 255 18.97 3.47 -22.58
CA SER A 255 19.64 4.10 -23.73
C SER A 255 18.97 5.36 -24.26
N ASN A 256 17.69 5.60 -23.93
CA ASN A 256 16.93 6.76 -24.38
C ASN A 256 17.40 8.07 -23.71
N LYS A 257 18.16 8.00 -22.61
CA LYS A 257 18.77 9.15 -21.91
C LYS A 257 17.81 10.28 -21.51
N GLU A 258 16.53 9.97 -21.32
CA GLU A 258 15.53 10.98 -20.91
C GLU A 258 15.50 11.19 -19.40
N LYS A 259 15.76 10.14 -18.62
CA LYS A 259 15.61 10.14 -17.17
C LYS A 259 16.91 9.85 -16.47
N LYS A 260 17.24 10.71 -15.48
CA LYS A 260 18.50 10.62 -14.74
C LYS A 260 18.49 9.40 -13.83
N PHE A 261 19.62 8.73 -13.75
CA PHE A 261 19.86 7.63 -12.84
C PHE A 261 21.15 7.90 -12.06
N ASN A 262 21.03 7.94 -10.73
CA ASN A 262 22.15 8.03 -9.81
C ASN A 262 22.18 6.79 -8.93
N LEU A 263 23.39 6.32 -8.62
CA LEU A 263 23.62 5.24 -7.68
C LEU A 263 24.60 5.73 -6.61
N TYR A 264 24.18 5.69 -5.36
CA TYR A 264 25.00 6.02 -4.20
C TYR A 264 25.21 4.79 -3.33
N TYR A 265 26.34 4.81 -2.62
CA TYR A 265 26.65 3.82 -1.61
C TYR A 265 26.48 4.43 -0.21
N SER A 266 25.80 3.69 0.66
CA SER A 266 25.60 3.99 2.07
C SER A 266 26.32 2.96 2.92
N LYS A 267 27.10 3.44 3.89
CA LYS A 267 27.67 2.61 4.97
C LYS A 267 26.67 2.30 6.08
N LEU A 268 25.53 3.01 6.10
CA LEU A 268 24.48 2.78 7.09
C LEU A 268 23.60 1.62 6.62
N LEU A 269 23.36 0.69 7.55
CA LEU A 269 22.51 -0.48 7.30
C LEU A 269 21.03 -0.09 7.27
N ASN A 270 20.36 -0.36 6.16
CA ASN A 270 18.94 -0.22 5.95
C ASN A 270 18.24 -1.55 6.21
N LEU A 271 17.42 -1.61 7.26
CA LEU A 271 16.70 -2.84 7.60
C LEU A 271 15.52 -3.14 6.67
N ASN A 272 15.04 -2.13 5.93
CA ASN A 272 13.89 -2.18 5.05
C ASN A 272 14.12 -1.37 3.77
N HIS A 273 13.43 -1.76 2.70
CA HIS A 273 13.27 -0.90 1.52
C HIS A 273 12.51 0.36 1.91
N THR A 274 13.06 1.52 1.57
CA THR A 274 12.39 2.81 1.79
C THR A 274 12.39 3.59 0.49
N ILE A 275 11.21 4.03 0.06
CA ILE A 275 11.03 4.78 -1.18
C ILE A 275 10.50 6.16 -0.83
N PHE A 276 11.20 7.20 -1.28
CA PHE A 276 10.74 8.58 -1.26
C PHE A 276 10.47 9.03 -2.70
N PHE A 277 9.42 9.81 -2.91
CA PHE A 277 9.00 10.30 -4.23
C PHE A 277 8.42 11.71 -4.12
#